data_AF-A0A835SJN9-F1
#
_entry.id   AF-A0A835SJN9-F1
#
_cell.length_a   1.000
_cell.length_b   1.000
_cell.length_c   1.000
_cell.angle_alpha   90.00
_cell.angle_beta   90.00
_cell.angle_gamma   90.00
#
_symmetry.space_group_name_H-M   'P 1'
#
loop_
_entity.id
_entity.type
_entity.pdbx_description
1 polymer ?
#
loop_
_entity_poly.entity_id
_entity_poly.type
_entity_poly.pdbx_seq_one_letter_code
_entity_poly.pdbx_strand_id
1 'polypeptide(L)'
;MRAAADTVASEPDRDTLCARCSALLQQMCELEQCISAMEQREVIAWQPRLRDLAAQILLHACGGRQEVVLARPAGCGCFAEMAAAENDDSLRLQRVATCLGMELAQLGEAADAVLQMGRSGTHAHTAAGGVASRLLVSLEAEVHAVRSCITPALEQACPQECRIVRGYEVIKAAFPARFR
;
A
#
# COMPACT_ATOMS: atom_id res chain seq x y z
N MET A 1 -17.41 69.04 25.67
CA MET A 1 -18.06 67.98 24.86
C MET A 1 -16.98 67.38 23.96
N ARG A 2 -16.81 66.05 24.01
CA ARG A 2 -15.71 65.31 23.37
C ARG A 2 -15.89 65.26 21.85
N ALA A 3 -14.86 65.62 21.10
CA ALA A 3 -14.80 65.39 19.65
C ALA A 3 -14.56 63.89 19.40
N ALA A 4 -15.44 63.28 18.61
CA ALA A 4 -15.24 61.95 18.06
C ALA A 4 -14.15 62.04 16.99
N ALA A 5 -13.02 61.35 17.21
CA ALA A 5 -12.01 61.16 16.19
C ALA A 5 -12.44 59.97 15.33
N ASP A 6 -13.08 60.26 14.20
CA ASP A 6 -13.37 59.28 13.17
C ASP A 6 -12.06 58.71 12.65
N THR A 7 -11.80 57.45 13.01
CA THR A 7 -10.64 56.71 12.56
C THR A 7 -10.98 56.18 11.16
N VAL A 8 -10.71 56.97 10.12
CA VAL A 8 -10.80 56.51 8.74
C VAL A 8 -9.73 55.45 8.54
N ALA A 9 -10.14 54.17 8.52
CA ALA A 9 -9.26 53.08 8.15
C ALA A 9 -8.82 53.29 6.70
N SER A 10 -7.59 53.77 6.51
CA SER A 10 -6.98 53.95 5.20
C SER A 10 -7.01 52.61 4.46
N GLU A 11 -7.60 52.59 3.27
CA GLU A 11 -7.54 51.41 2.40
C GLU A 11 -6.07 51.04 2.17
N PRO A 12 -5.72 49.74 2.25
CA PRO A 12 -4.35 49.31 2.04
C PRO A 12 -3.91 49.70 0.63
N ASP A 13 -2.76 50.37 0.55
CA ASP A 13 -2.17 50.80 -0.71
C ASP A 13 -2.00 49.60 -1.65
N ARG A 14 -2.18 49.81 -2.95
CA ARG A 14 -2.13 48.77 -3.98
C ARG A 14 -0.81 48.01 -3.93
N ASP A 15 0.29 48.70 -3.62
CA ASP A 15 1.61 48.11 -3.47
C ASP A 15 1.70 47.20 -2.23
N THR A 16 0.99 47.55 -1.15
CA THR A 16 0.88 46.70 0.05
C THR A 16 0.07 45.43 -0.25
N LEU A 17 -1.00 45.53 -1.04
CA LEU A 17 -1.77 44.36 -1.47
C LEU A 17 -0.97 43.46 -2.40
N CYS A 18 -0.25 44.02 -3.39
CA CYS A 18 0.64 43.27 -4.26
C CYS A 18 1.73 42.52 -3.48
N ALA A 19 2.41 43.20 -2.55
CA ALA A 19 3.44 42.57 -1.71
C ALA A 19 2.87 41.43 -0.85
N ARG A 20 1.67 41.60 -0.29
CA ARG A 20 0.99 40.54 0.47
C ARG A 20 0.61 39.35 -0.41
N CYS A 21 0.10 39.60 -1.61
CA CYS A 21 -0.21 38.53 -2.57
C CYS A 21 1.04 37.75 -2.98
N SER A 22 2.15 38.43 -3.27
CA SER A 22 3.43 37.78 -3.60
C SER A 22 3.95 36.94 -2.42
N ALA A 23 3.88 37.47 -1.19
CA ALA A 23 4.28 36.73 0.00
C ALA A 23 3.41 35.49 0.23
N LEU A 24 2.08 35.58 0.03
CA LEU A 24 1.17 34.44 0.15
C LEU A 24 1.44 33.38 -0.91
N LEU A 25 1.67 33.78 -2.17
CA LEU A 25 2.03 32.84 -3.24
C LEU A 25 3.34 32.11 -2.92
N GLN A 26 4.32 32.82 -2.37
CA GLN A 26 5.59 32.22 -1.96
C GLN A 26 5.40 31.23 -0.80
N GLN A 27 4.59 31.59 0.21
CA GLN A 27 4.24 30.67 1.30
C GLN A 27 3.48 29.43 0.80
N MET A 28 2.58 29.59 -0.18
CA MET A 28 1.89 28.45 -0.80
C MET A 28 2.88 27.51 -1.49
N CYS A 29 3.81 28.05 -2.28
CA CYS A 29 4.86 27.25 -2.93
C CYS A 29 5.74 26.49 -1.90
N GLU A 30 6.13 27.15 -0.80
CA GLU A 30 6.93 26.52 0.26
C GLU A 30 6.16 25.39 0.97
N LEU A 31 4.87 25.59 1.22
CA LEU A 31 4.01 24.57 1.81
C LEU A 31 3.81 23.38 0.87
N GLU A 32 3.58 23.62 -0.42
CA GLU A 32 3.46 22.56 -1.43
C GLU A 32 4.73 21.70 -1.50
N GLN A 33 5.90 22.33 -1.46
CA GLN A 33 7.18 21.62 -1.42
C GLN A 33 7.34 20.81 -0.13
N CYS A 34 6.93 21.36 1.01
CA CYS A 34 6.98 20.68 2.30
C CYS A 34 6.06 19.45 2.32
N ILE A 35 4.82 19.59 1.84
CA ILE A 35 3.85 18.48 1.71
C ILE A 35 4.42 17.39 0.81
N SER A 36 4.92 17.76 -0.37
CA SER A 36 5.50 16.79 -1.32
C SER A 36 6.69 16.04 -0.70
N ALA A 37 7.57 16.73 0.05
CA ALA A 37 8.69 16.10 0.73
C ALA A 37 8.23 15.17 1.86
N MET A 38 7.17 15.51 2.59
CA MET A 38 6.58 14.64 3.60
C MET A 38 5.98 13.38 2.98
N GLU A 39 5.20 13.52 1.91
CA GLU A 39 4.61 12.39 1.19
C GLU A 39 5.70 11.44 0.66
N GLN A 40 6.79 11.96 0.09
CA GLN A 40 7.90 11.13 -0.36
C GLN A 40 8.57 10.36 0.78
N ARG A 41 8.76 10.99 1.95
CA ARG A 41 9.32 10.31 3.13
C ARG A 41 8.40 9.21 3.63
N GLU A 42 7.09 9.46 3.65
CA GLU A 42 6.11 8.44 4.01
C GLU A 42 6.12 7.27 3.03
N VAL A 43 6.19 7.53 1.72
CA VAL A 43 6.31 6.47 0.71
C VAL A 43 7.53 5.60 0.95
N ILE A 44 8.69 6.21 1.18
CA ILE A 44 9.95 5.47 1.45
C ILE A 44 9.84 4.62 2.72
N ALA A 45 9.18 5.13 3.77
CA ALA A 45 9.01 4.43 5.02
C ALA A 45 8.02 3.26 4.94
N TRP A 46 6.91 3.45 4.22
CA TRP A 46 5.81 2.48 4.18
C TRP A 46 5.94 1.43 3.07
N GLN A 47 6.62 1.75 1.96
CA GLN A 47 6.75 0.84 0.82
C GLN A 47 7.32 -0.54 1.19
N PRO A 48 8.39 -0.68 2.01
CA PRO A 48 8.91 -1.99 2.40
C PRO A 48 7.89 -2.80 3.22
N ARG A 49 7.26 -2.16 4.21
CA ARG A 49 6.27 -2.78 5.08
C ARG A 49 5.04 -3.25 4.31
N LEU A 50 4.58 -2.46 3.34
CA LEU A 50 3.47 -2.83 2.46
C LEU A 50 3.82 -4.04 1.58
N ARG A 51 5.04 -4.08 1.03
CA ARG A 51 5.55 -5.21 0.24
C ARG A 51 5.59 -6.49 1.05
N ASP A 52 6.14 -6.43 2.26
CA ASP A 52 6.22 -7.57 3.16
C ASP A 52 4.84 -8.09 3.52
N LEU A 53 3.92 -7.18 3.85
CA LEU A 53 2.54 -7.53 4.17
C LEU A 53 1.82 -8.19 2.99
N ALA A 54 1.92 -7.60 1.79
CA ALA A 54 1.33 -8.17 0.59
C ALA A 54 1.90 -9.56 0.29
N ALA A 55 3.22 -9.73 0.41
CA ALA A 55 3.87 -11.03 0.24
C ALA A 55 3.38 -12.05 1.27
N GLN A 56 3.22 -11.68 2.54
CA GLN A 56 2.69 -12.57 3.58
C GLN A 56 1.26 -13.01 3.26
N ILE A 57 0.38 -12.10 2.84
CA ILE A 57 -0.99 -12.41 2.41
C ILE A 57 -0.98 -13.44 1.28
N LEU A 58 -0.13 -13.23 0.27
CA LEU A 58 0.00 -14.14 -0.88
C LEU A 58 0.57 -15.51 -0.47
N LEU A 59 1.57 -15.55 0.42
CA LEU A 59 2.13 -16.80 0.93
C LEU A 59 1.10 -17.61 1.72
N HIS A 60 0.27 -16.94 2.52
CA HIS A 60 -0.89 -17.58 3.16
C HIS A 60 -1.88 -18.09 2.11
N ALA A 61 -2.22 -17.28 1.10
CA ALA A 61 -3.09 -17.71 0.01
C ALA A 61 -2.52 -18.90 -0.78
N CYS A 62 -1.20 -19.13 -0.81
CA CYS A 62 -0.57 -20.32 -1.39
C CYS A 62 -0.47 -21.53 -0.44
N GLY A 63 -0.98 -21.41 0.78
CA GLY A 63 -1.01 -22.50 1.76
C GLY A 63 0.27 -22.66 2.55
N GLY A 64 0.97 -21.56 2.85
CA GLY A 64 2.12 -21.58 3.77
C GLY A 64 3.35 -22.29 3.20
N ARG A 65 3.40 -22.51 1.88
CA ARG A 65 4.56 -23.07 1.16
C ARG A 65 5.72 -22.09 1.07
N GLN A 66 5.97 -21.31 2.11
CA GLN A 66 6.99 -20.26 2.12
C GLN A 66 8.37 -20.81 1.74
N GLU A 67 8.75 -21.98 2.26
CA GLU A 67 10.02 -22.62 1.92
C GLU A 67 10.10 -23.03 0.44
N VAL A 68 9.04 -23.59 -0.13
CA VAL A 68 8.99 -24.02 -1.54
C VAL A 68 8.92 -22.81 -2.48
N VAL A 69 8.14 -21.80 -2.10
CA VAL A 69 7.95 -20.57 -2.86
C VAL A 69 9.22 -19.72 -2.80
N LEU A 70 9.98 -19.70 -1.71
CA LEU A 70 11.25 -18.95 -1.63
C LEU A 70 12.44 -19.71 -2.20
N ALA A 71 12.45 -21.04 -2.16
CA ALA A 71 13.51 -21.87 -2.73
C ALA A 71 13.42 -22.04 -4.26
N ARG A 72 12.29 -21.67 -4.88
CA ARG A 72 12.10 -21.76 -6.32
C ARG A 72 13.00 -20.76 -7.08
N PRO A 73 13.54 -21.10 -8.26
CA PRO A 73 14.33 -20.18 -9.07
C PRO A 73 13.56 -18.87 -9.35
N ALA A 74 14.28 -17.76 -9.52
CA ALA A 74 13.67 -16.52 -10.00
C ALA A 74 12.95 -16.79 -11.34
N GLY A 75 11.68 -16.36 -11.45
CA GLY A 75 10.84 -16.62 -12.62
C GLY A 75 9.89 -17.83 -12.52
N CYS A 76 9.92 -18.61 -11.43
CA CYS A 76 8.94 -19.67 -11.21
C CYS A 76 7.68 -19.09 -10.52
N GLY A 77 6.64 -18.84 -11.32
CA GLY A 77 5.42 -18.17 -10.90
C GLY A 77 4.41 -19.11 -10.22
N CYS A 78 4.31 -19.04 -8.90
CA CYS A 78 3.39 -19.89 -8.12
C CYS A 78 1.93 -19.54 -8.41
N PHE A 79 1.61 -18.26 -8.53
CA PHE A 79 0.26 -17.82 -8.83
C PHE A 79 -0.08 -17.96 -10.31
N ALA A 80 0.88 -17.76 -11.22
CA ALA A 80 0.71 -18.07 -12.63
C ALA A 80 0.43 -19.58 -12.85
N GLU A 81 1.17 -20.46 -12.17
CA GLU A 81 0.90 -21.91 -12.20
C GLU A 81 -0.47 -22.25 -11.59
N MET A 82 -0.83 -21.67 -10.44
CA MET A 82 -2.16 -21.86 -9.86
C MET A 82 -3.28 -21.38 -10.78
N ALA A 83 -3.09 -20.27 -11.48
CA ALA A 83 -4.03 -19.77 -12.47
C ALA A 83 -4.19 -20.74 -13.65
N ALA A 84 -3.10 -21.34 -14.12
CA ALA A 84 -3.08 -22.26 -15.26
C ALA A 84 -3.55 -23.70 -14.93
N ALA A 85 -3.61 -24.08 -13.66
CA ALA A 85 -3.84 -25.47 -13.24
C ALA A 85 -5.28 -25.99 -13.38
N GLU A 86 -6.22 -25.18 -13.90
CA GLU A 86 -7.65 -25.52 -14.11
C GLU A 86 -8.33 -26.26 -12.95
N ASN A 87 -7.94 -25.95 -11.72
CA ASN A 87 -8.43 -26.60 -10.51
C ASN A 87 -9.23 -25.61 -9.63
N ASP A 88 -9.69 -26.09 -8.47
CA ASP A 88 -10.43 -25.26 -7.51
C ASP A 88 -9.68 -24.00 -7.08
N ASP A 89 -8.34 -24.04 -7.01
CA ASP A 89 -7.54 -22.88 -6.67
C ASP A 89 -7.50 -21.86 -7.80
N SER A 90 -7.45 -22.30 -9.07
CA SER A 90 -7.62 -21.43 -10.24
C SER A 90 -8.98 -20.74 -10.22
N LEU A 91 -10.06 -21.46 -9.93
CA LEU A 91 -11.41 -20.88 -9.81
C LEU A 91 -11.51 -19.86 -8.67
N ARG A 92 -10.85 -20.11 -7.54
CA ARG A 92 -10.77 -19.17 -6.42
C ARG A 92 -9.99 -17.92 -6.79
N LEU A 93 -8.84 -18.07 -7.45
CA LEU A 93 -8.06 -16.94 -7.97
C LEU A 93 -8.85 -16.13 -8.99
N GLN A 94 -9.63 -16.77 -9.86
CA GLN A 94 -10.47 -16.06 -10.84
C GLN A 94 -11.50 -15.15 -10.13
N ARG A 95 -12.10 -15.62 -9.03
CA ARG A 95 -13.02 -14.80 -8.21
C ARG A 95 -12.29 -13.62 -7.59
N VAL A 96 -11.10 -13.86 -7.03
CA VAL A 96 -10.25 -12.78 -6.49
C VAL A 96 -9.93 -11.76 -7.58
N ALA A 97 -9.46 -12.20 -8.75
CA ALA A 97 -9.12 -11.33 -9.88
C ALA A 97 -10.31 -10.45 -10.29
N THR A 98 -11.49 -11.04 -10.42
CA THR A 98 -12.73 -10.33 -10.75
C THR A 98 -13.05 -9.24 -9.72
N CYS A 99 -12.98 -9.56 -8.42
CA CYS A 99 -13.23 -8.60 -7.34
C CYS A 99 -12.17 -7.49 -7.27
N LEU A 100 -10.94 -7.77 -7.71
CA LEU A 100 -9.86 -6.78 -7.78
C LEU A 100 -9.85 -5.99 -9.11
N GLY A 101 -10.79 -6.27 -10.01
CA GLY A 101 -10.87 -5.63 -11.33
C GLY A 101 -9.69 -5.98 -12.24
N MET A 102 -9.19 -7.21 -12.14
CA MET A 102 -8.04 -7.71 -12.90
C MET A 102 -8.41 -8.97 -13.68
N GLU A 103 -7.70 -9.22 -14.77
CA GLU A 103 -7.71 -10.54 -15.39
C GLU A 103 -6.93 -11.54 -14.54
N LEU A 104 -7.26 -12.84 -14.64
CA LEU A 104 -6.61 -13.88 -13.83
C LEU A 104 -5.10 -13.97 -14.11
N ALA A 105 -4.69 -13.87 -15.39
CA ALA A 105 -3.28 -13.85 -15.75
C ALA A 105 -2.55 -12.65 -15.12
N GLN A 106 -3.16 -11.47 -15.18
CA GLN A 106 -2.61 -10.25 -14.57
C GLN A 106 -2.48 -10.37 -13.04
N LEU A 107 -3.47 -10.96 -12.37
CA LEU A 107 -3.38 -11.23 -10.93
C LEU A 107 -2.23 -12.20 -10.63
N GLY A 108 -2.09 -13.25 -11.45
CA GLY A 108 -1.02 -14.23 -11.32
C GLY A 108 0.36 -13.59 -11.39
N GLU A 109 0.60 -12.83 -12.46
CA GLU A 109 1.85 -12.11 -12.68
C GLU A 109 2.13 -11.07 -11.59
N ALA A 110 1.12 -10.28 -11.20
CA ALA A 110 1.26 -9.29 -10.14
C ALA A 110 1.62 -9.92 -8.79
N ALA A 111 0.96 -11.03 -8.44
CA ALA A 111 1.24 -11.75 -7.21
C ALA A 111 2.66 -12.34 -7.21
N ASP A 112 3.07 -12.94 -8.32
CA ASP A 112 4.42 -13.49 -8.46
C ASP A 112 5.49 -12.38 -8.45
N ALA A 113 5.24 -11.23 -9.05
CA ALA A 113 6.13 -10.07 -9.01
C ALA A 113 6.32 -9.54 -7.59
N VAL A 114 5.25 -9.43 -6.80
CA VAL A 114 5.32 -9.03 -5.38
C VAL A 114 6.16 -10.03 -4.58
N LEU A 115 5.95 -11.33 -4.81
CA LEU A 115 6.75 -12.38 -4.15
C LEU A 115 8.23 -12.34 -4.55
N GLN A 116 8.55 -12.03 -5.81
CA GLN A 116 9.92 -11.90 -6.28
C GLN A 116 10.63 -10.66 -5.72
N MET A 117 9.94 -9.52 -5.65
CA MET A 117 10.49 -8.30 -5.04
C MET A 117 10.81 -8.51 -3.55
N GLY A 118 9.94 -9.23 -2.83
CA GLY A 118 10.18 -9.62 -1.43
C GLY A 118 11.44 -10.47 -1.21
N ARG A 119 12.00 -11.13 -2.24
CA ARG A 119 13.26 -11.89 -2.14
C ARG A 119 14.51 -11.02 -2.23
N SER A 120 14.41 -9.84 -2.84
CA SER A 120 15.53 -8.91 -3.02
C SER A 120 15.76 -7.98 -1.83
N GLY A 121 14.78 -7.89 -0.92
CA GLY A 121 14.79 -7.01 0.23
C GLY A 121 15.06 -7.76 1.54
N THR A 122 16.13 -7.37 2.21
CA THR A 122 16.49 -7.68 3.59
C THR A 122 15.34 -7.48 4.59
N HIS A 123 14.48 -8.47 4.88
CA HIS A 123 13.56 -8.39 6.03
C HIS A 123 13.48 -9.71 6.81
N ALA A 124 14.45 -9.86 7.71
CA ALA A 124 14.55 -10.88 8.76
C ALA A 124 13.49 -10.75 9.88
N HIS A 125 12.25 -10.36 9.55
CA HIS A 125 11.14 -10.31 10.51
C HIS A 125 10.22 -11.54 10.47
N THR A 126 10.52 -12.53 9.62
CA THR A 126 10.01 -13.89 9.83
C THR A 126 10.74 -14.48 11.02
N ALA A 127 10.23 -14.16 12.21
CA ALA A 127 10.66 -14.68 13.48
C ALA A 127 10.85 -16.20 13.38
N ALA A 128 12.06 -16.62 13.75
CA ALA A 128 12.39 -18.00 14.03
C ALA A 128 11.28 -18.66 14.86
N GLY A 129 10.82 -19.83 14.41
CA GLY A 129 10.22 -20.85 15.27
C GLY A 129 8.93 -20.47 16.00
N GLY A 130 7.81 -20.96 15.47
CA GLY A 130 6.71 -21.41 16.31
C GLY A 130 5.46 -20.53 16.31
N VAL A 131 4.35 -21.17 15.97
CA VAL A 131 2.95 -20.76 16.13
C VAL A 131 2.40 -19.85 15.02
N ALA A 132 2.10 -20.48 13.88
CA ALA A 132 1.33 -19.91 12.76
C ALA A 132 0.02 -19.19 13.17
N SER A 133 -0.59 -19.59 14.31
CA SER A 133 -1.81 -18.96 14.83
C SER A 133 -1.59 -17.57 15.45
N ARG A 134 -0.41 -17.28 16.04
CA ARG A 134 -0.06 -15.91 16.47
C ARG A 134 0.30 -15.00 15.29
N LEU A 135 0.83 -15.57 14.20
CA LEU A 135 1.11 -14.84 12.96
C LEU A 135 -0.18 -14.31 12.31
N LEU A 136 -1.27 -15.08 12.26
CA LEU A 136 -2.51 -14.66 11.57
C LEU A 136 -3.26 -13.53 12.29
N VAL A 137 -3.40 -13.58 13.62
CA VAL A 137 -4.00 -12.47 14.38
C VAL A 137 -3.15 -11.21 14.27
N SER A 138 -1.82 -11.37 14.26
CA SER A 138 -0.89 -10.28 13.99
C SER A 138 -1.04 -9.75 12.56
N LEU A 139 -1.29 -10.62 11.58
CA LEU A 139 -1.48 -10.26 10.18
C LEU A 139 -2.76 -9.44 9.98
N GLU A 140 -3.87 -9.81 10.62
CA GLU A 140 -5.13 -9.05 10.52
C GLU A 140 -5.01 -7.64 11.10
N ALA A 141 -4.39 -7.53 12.29
CA ALA A 141 -4.13 -6.23 12.90
C ALA A 141 -3.20 -5.38 12.03
N GLU A 142 -2.19 -6.00 11.43
CA GLU A 142 -1.24 -5.35 10.54
C GLU A 142 -1.89 -4.88 9.24
N VAL A 143 -2.75 -5.71 8.63
CA VAL A 143 -3.55 -5.34 7.46
C VAL A 143 -4.41 -4.13 7.77
N HIS A 144 -5.07 -4.11 8.93
CA HIS A 144 -5.90 -2.98 9.33
C HIS A 144 -5.07 -1.70 9.50
N ALA A 145 -3.93 -1.78 10.19
CA ALA A 145 -3.03 -0.65 10.39
C ALA A 145 -2.51 -0.10 9.06
N VAL A 146 -1.95 -0.97 8.20
CA VAL A 146 -1.36 -0.56 6.93
C VAL A 146 -2.41 -0.02 5.95
N ARG A 147 -3.63 -0.58 5.91
CA ARG A 147 -4.72 -0.07 5.06
C ARG A 147 -5.03 1.40 5.34
N SER A 148 -4.98 1.82 6.61
CA SER A 148 -5.20 3.23 6.99
C SER A 148 -4.08 4.18 6.56
N CYS A 149 -2.92 3.64 6.17
CA CYS A 149 -1.74 4.39 5.74
C CYS A 149 -1.54 4.40 4.22
N ILE A 150 -2.44 3.80 3.44
CA ILE A 150 -2.34 3.80 1.97
C ILE A 150 -2.74 5.17 1.43
N THR A 151 -1.75 5.93 0.97
CA THR A 151 -1.92 7.24 0.32
C THR A 151 -1.86 7.10 -1.22
N PRO A 152 -2.35 8.10 -1.99
CA PRO A 152 -2.23 8.09 -3.45
C PRO A 152 -0.78 7.99 -3.94
N ALA A 153 0.15 8.65 -3.25
CA ALA A 153 1.58 8.56 -3.57
C ALA A 153 2.13 7.13 -3.37
N LEU A 154 1.68 6.44 -2.31
CA LEU A 154 2.05 5.05 -2.07
C LEU A 154 1.43 4.10 -3.11
N GLU A 155 0.19 4.35 -3.53
CA GLU A 155 -0.44 3.58 -4.61
C GLU A 155 0.29 3.72 -5.94
N GLN A 156 0.78 4.91 -6.27
CA GLN A 156 1.59 5.11 -7.47
C GLN A 156 2.93 4.36 -7.38
N ALA A 157 3.53 4.31 -6.20
CA ALA A 157 4.82 3.66 -5.97
C ALA A 157 4.75 2.12 -5.90
N CYS A 158 3.65 1.56 -5.38
CA CYS A 158 3.45 0.12 -5.18
C CYS A 158 1.97 -0.27 -5.40
N PRO A 159 1.49 -0.21 -6.66
CA PRO A 159 0.07 -0.36 -6.97
C PRO A 159 -0.45 -1.77 -6.69
N GLN A 160 0.36 -2.80 -6.93
CA GLN A 160 -0.08 -4.19 -6.78
C GLN A 160 -0.18 -4.56 -5.31
N GLU A 161 0.80 -4.17 -4.50
CA GLU A 161 0.84 -4.39 -3.06
C GLU A 161 -0.35 -3.69 -2.38
N CYS A 162 -0.64 -2.43 -2.77
CA CYS A 162 -1.82 -1.71 -2.28
C CYS A 162 -3.11 -2.47 -2.62
N ARG A 163 -3.25 -2.95 -3.86
CA ARG A 163 -4.43 -3.69 -4.32
C ARG A 163 -4.61 -5.02 -3.58
N ILE A 164 -3.53 -5.76 -3.34
CA ILE A 164 -3.54 -7.01 -2.57
C ILE A 164 -3.96 -6.76 -1.12
N VAL A 165 -3.36 -5.76 -0.46
CA VAL A 165 -3.68 -5.42 0.93
C VAL A 165 -5.12 -4.93 1.07
N ARG A 166 -5.62 -4.12 0.13
CA ARG A 166 -7.05 -3.76 0.07
C ARG A 166 -7.94 -4.98 -0.19
N GLY A 167 -7.49 -5.90 -1.03
CA GLY A 167 -8.14 -7.15 -1.38
C GLY A 167 -8.13 -8.25 -0.32
N TYR A 168 -7.48 -8.03 0.83
CA TYR A 168 -7.22 -9.09 1.83
C TYR A 168 -8.47 -9.91 2.20
N GLU A 169 -9.62 -9.29 2.46
CA GLU A 169 -10.84 -10.02 2.85
C GLU A 169 -11.37 -10.92 1.73
N VAL A 170 -11.25 -10.47 0.48
CA VAL A 170 -11.63 -11.26 -0.70
C VAL A 170 -10.71 -12.47 -0.85
N ILE A 171 -9.40 -12.24 -0.69
CA ILE A 171 -8.38 -13.31 -0.75
C ILE A 171 -8.62 -14.33 0.37
N LYS A 172 -8.83 -13.85 1.61
CA LYS A 172 -9.13 -14.68 2.77
C LYS A 172 -10.40 -15.52 2.57
N ALA A 173 -11.47 -14.91 2.06
CA ALA A 173 -12.72 -15.59 1.77
C ALA A 173 -12.59 -16.64 0.66
N ALA A 174 -11.70 -16.41 -0.32
CA ALA A 174 -11.43 -17.37 -1.38
C ALA A 174 -10.64 -18.59 -0.90
N PHE A 175 -9.77 -18.43 0.11
CA PHE A 175 -8.89 -19.48 0.64
C PHE A 175 -9.08 -19.73 2.14
N PRO A 176 -10.30 -19.99 2.65
CA PRO A 176 -10.59 -19.97 4.08
C PRO A 176 -9.79 -21.03 4.87
N ALA A 177 -9.48 -22.18 4.27
CA ALA A 177 -8.66 -23.21 4.91
C ALA A 177 -7.20 -22.79 5.14
N ARG A 178 -6.71 -21.77 4.42
CA ARG A 178 -5.32 -21.29 4.47
C ARG A 178 -5.11 -20.11 5.42
N PHE A 179 -6.20 -19.54 5.93
CA PHE A 179 -6.24 -18.42 6.87
C PHE A 179 -6.90 -18.81 8.21
N ARG A 180 -6.83 -20.09 8.59
CA ARG A 180 -7.30 -20.63 9.89
C ARG A 180 -6.17 -20.77 10.89
#